data_AF-A0AAN8QEJ6-F1
#
_entry.id   AF-A0AAN8QEJ6-F1
#
_cell.length_a   1.000
_cell.length_b   1.000
_cell.length_c   1.000
_cell.angle_alpha   90.00
_cell.angle_beta   90.00
_cell.angle_gamma   90.00
#
_symmetry.space_group_name_H-M   'P 1'
#
loop_
_entity.id
_entity.type
_entity.pdbx_description
1 polymer ?
#
loop_
_entity_poly.entity_id
_entity_poly.type
_entity_poly.pdbx_seq_one_letter_code
_entity_poly.pdbx_strand_id
1 'polypeptide(L)'
;MNKIAKLETYKDVITKVICDPPLPLCNFRKCHVCRDFVSSLQTELMEAYNDHAVDDQQWTSTDRPQLHTVTMHLDEFAENFSEKVVIKLVRHDFKAKSQSAFLKQKKEVLVDGEFVVIGDFSDNFPFVVQDVAQGYHWNNAQAAIHPWVITTAMNKTFCIVR
;
A
#
# COMPACT_ATOMS: atom_id res chain seq x y z
N MET A 1 -22.01 -11.94 -18.18
CA MET A 1 -21.18 -12.48 -17.09
C MET A 1 -20.40 -11.32 -16.48
N ASN A 2 -20.66 -10.97 -15.22
CA ASN A 2 -20.06 -9.79 -14.58
C ASN A 2 -18.53 -9.95 -14.50
N LYS A 3 -17.79 -9.12 -15.25
CA LYS A 3 -16.32 -9.14 -15.29
C LYS A 3 -15.68 -8.74 -13.95
N ILE A 4 -16.43 -8.08 -13.06
CA ILE A 4 -15.97 -7.70 -11.71
C ILE A 4 -15.91 -8.86 -10.73
N ALA A 5 -16.68 -9.93 -10.95
CA ALA A 5 -16.63 -11.13 -10.09
C ALA A 5 -15.26 -11.84 -10.09
N LYS A 6 -14.28 -11.37 -10.87
CA LYS A 6 -12.90 -11.85 -10.91
C LYS A 6 -11.87 -10.91 -10.24
N LEU A 7 -12.29 -9.76 -9.70
CA LEU A 7 -11.39 -8.82 -9.02
C LEU A 7 -11.35 -9.14 -7.52
N GLU A 8 -10.60 -10.18 -7.15
CA GLU A 8 -10.49 -10.61 -5.74
C GLU A 8 -9.37 -9.88 -5.01
N THR A 9 -8.32 -9.47 -5.73
CA THR A 9 -7.14 -8.82 -5.16
C THR A 9 -6.85 -7.50 -5.85
N TYR A 10 -6.09 -6.64 -5.16
CA TYR A 10 -5.59 -5.40 -5.75
C TYR A 10 -4.72 -5.64 -7.00
N LYS A 11 -4.09 -6.81 -7.13
CA LYS A 11 -3.27 -7.17 -8.28
C LYS A 11 -4.12 -7.40 -9.53
N ASP A 12 -5.33 -7.94 -9.36
CA ASP A 12 -6.28 -8.13 -10.45
C ASP A 12 -6.74 -6.78 -10.98
N VAL A 13 -6.99 -5.83 -10.07
CA VAL A 13 -7.31 -4.43 -10.41
C VAL A 13 -6.17 -3.81 -11.20
N ILE A 14 -4.92 -3.91 -10.73
CA ILE A 14 -3.74 -3.38 -11.44
C ILE A 14 -3.63 -3.99 -12.83
N THR A 15 -3.71 -5.32 -12.95
CA THR A 15 -3.57 -6.05 -14.22
C THR A 15 -4.64 -5.63 -15.22
N LYS A 16 -5.85 -5.32 -14.75
CA LYS A 16 -6.94 -4.84 -15.60
C LYS A 16 -6.75 -3.42 -16.12
N VAL A 17 -6.09 -2.54 -15.36
CA VAL A 17 -5.98 -1.11 -15.69
C VAL A 17 -4.66 -0.71 -16.36
N ILE A 18 -3.76 -1.67 -16.59
CA ILE A 18 -2.49 -1.48 -17.32
C ILE A 18 -2.40 -2.44 -18.51
N CYS A 19 -1.48 -2.17 -19.44
CA CYS A 19 -1.24 -3.08 -20.56
C CYS A 19 -0.51 -4.35 -20.09
N ASP A 20 -0.68 -5.44 -20.85
CA ASP A 20 0.11 -6.66 -20.72
C ASP A 20 0.85 -6.94 -22.04
N PRO A 21 2.20 -6.89 -22.09
CA PRO A 21 3.12 -6.58 -20.98
C PRO A 21 3.13 -5.08 -20.62
N PRO A 22 3.35 -4.72 -19.34
CA PRO A 22 3.33 -3.34 -18.91
C PRO A 22 4.63 -2.60 -19.25
N LEU A 23 4.50 -1.44 -19.91
CA LEU A 23 5.59 -0.48 -20.08
C LEU A 23 5.68 0.50 -18.90
N PRO A 24 6.84 1.12 -18.61
CA PRO A 24 6.97 2.11 -17.55
C PRO A 24 5.92 3.22 -17.62
N LEU A 25 5.57 3.69 -18.82
CA LEU A 25 4.55 4.73 -19.03
C LEU A 25 3.15 4.31 -18.56
N CYS A 26 2.82 3.01 -18.57
CA CYS A 26 1.53 2.51 -18.06
C CYS A 26 1.39 2.81 -16.56
N ASN A 27 2.46 2.55 -15.81
CA ASN A 27 2.49 2.73 -14.36
C ASN A 27 2.36 4.21 -13.93
N PHE A 28 2.70 5.15 -14.81
CA PHE A 28 2.57 6.59 -14.56
C PHE A 28 1.32 7.23 -15.18
N ARG A 29 0.42 6.44 -15.80
CA ARG A 29 -0.76 6.91 -16.54
C ARG A 29 -0.42 7.79 -17.75
N LYS A 30 0.75 7.57 -18.36
CA LYS A 30 1.22 8.27 -19.56
C LYS A 30 1.11 7.43 -20.85
N CYS A 31 0.63 6.19 -20.74
CA CYS A 31 0.40 5.32 -21.89
C CYS A 31 -0.90 5.73 -22.60
N HIS A 32 -0.85 5.88 -23.93
CA HIS A 32 -2.05 6.21 -24.73
C HIS A 32 -3.05 5.07 -24.85
N VAL A 33 -2.64 3.83 -24.58
CA VAL A 33 -3.50 2.63 -24.70
C VAL A 33 -4.34 2.42 -23.43
N CYS A 34 -3.70 2.33 -22.26
CA CYS A 34 -4.39 1.98 -21.01
C CYS A 34 -4.84 3.19 -20.18
N ARG A 35 -4.57 4.44 -20.62
CA ARG A 35 -4.94 5.65 -19.86
C ARG A 35 -6.43 5.76 -19.56
N ASP A 36 -7.28 5.18 -20.39
CA ASP A 36 -8.74 5.26 -20.26
C ASP A 36 -9.37 4.00 -19.65
N PHE A 37 -8.57 2.97 -19.33
CA PHE A 37 -9.07 1.75 -18.68
C PHE A 37 -9.61 2.02 -17.26
N VAL A 38 -9.21 3.13 -16.64
CA VAL A 38 -9.76 3.57 -15.35
C VAL A 38 -11.23 3.97 -15.48
N SER A 39 -11.61 4.68 -16.55
CA SER A 39 -13.00 5.02 -16.83
C SER A 39 -13.83 3.78 -17.12
N SER A 40 -13.26 2.80 -17.85
CA SER A 40 -13.92 1.51 -18.05
C SER A 40 -14.17 0.77 -16.74
N LEU A 41 -13.24 0.83 -15.78
CA LEU A 41 -13.41 0.21 -14.47
C LEU A 41 -14.57 0.85 -13.68
N GLN A 42 -14.68 2.19 -13.72
CA GLN A 42 -15.78 2.92 -13.09
C GLN A 42 -17.14 2.48 -13.65
N THR A 43 -17.28 2.43 -14.98
CA THR A 43 -18.53 1.98 -15.63
C THR A 43 -18.87 0.54 -15.24
N GLU A 44 -17.88 -0.36 -15.28
CA GLU A 44 -18.12 -1.74 -14.88
C GLU A 44 -18.58 -1.82 -13.41
N LEU A 45 -17.98 -1.05 -12.49
CA LEU A 45 -18.37 -1.05 -11.06
C LEU A 45 -19.83 -0.65 -10.90
N MET A 46 -20.27 0.36 -11.63
CA MET A 46 -21.65 0.82 -11.63
C MET A 46 -22.62 -0.20 -12.26
N GLU A 47 -22.18 -0.99 -13.25
CA GLU A 47 -23.00 -2.06 -13.85
C GLU A 47 -23.09 -3.32 -12.97
N ALA A 48 -22.05 -3.61 -12.19
CA ALA A 48 -21.97 -4.82 -11.39
C ALA A 48 -22.77 -4.75 -10.09
N TYR A 49 -22.95 -3.55 -9.53
CA TYR A 49 -23.64 -3.33 -8.27
C TYR A 49 -24.90 -2.49 -8.51
N ASN A 50 -26.04 -3.01 -8.06
CA ASN A 50 -27.33 -2.32 -8.14
C ASN A 50 -27.60 -1.43 -6.92
N ASP A 51 -26.84 -1.60 -5.85
CA ASP A 51 -27.02 -0.84 -4.61
C ASP A 51 -26.51 0.59 -4.78
N HIS A 52 -27.32 1.55 -4.37
CA HIS A 52 -27.00 2.97 -4.51
C HIS A 52 -26.06 3.49 -3.43
N ALA A 53 -25.80 2.72 -2.35
CA ALA A 53 -24.98 3.16 -1.23
C ALA A 53 -23.86 2.17 -0.93
N VAL A 54 -22.66 2.69 -0.68
CA VAL A 54 -21.45 1.95 -0.33
C VAL A 54 -20.92 2.47 1.00
N ASP A 55 -20.68 1.55 1.93
CA ASP A 55 -19.99 1.83 3.18
C ASP A 55 -18.48 1.69 2.97
N ASP A 56 -17.76 2.81 3.02
CA ASP A 56 -16.31 2.87 2.83
C ASP A 56 -15.60 3.26 4.14
N GLN A 57 -14.61 2.47 4.55
CA GLN A 57 -13.85 2.72 5.79
C GLN A 57 -12.62 3.55 5.50
N GLN A 58 -12.60 4.78 6.01
CA GLN A 58 -11.54 5.75 5.73
C GLN A 58 -10.86 6.25 7.01
N TRP A 59 -9.54 6.49 6.91
CA TRP A 59 -8.76 7.13 7.98
C TRP A 59 -8.87 8.65 7.91
N THR A 60 -9.16 9.31 9.03
CA THR A 60 -9.07 10.77 9.12
C THR A 60 -7.62 11.24 9.10
N SER A 61 -7.33 12.33 8.38
CA SER A 61 -5.98 12.94 8.30
C SER A 61 -5.73 14.01 9.39
N THR A 62 -6.27 13.80 10.59
CA THR A 62 -6.12 14.71 11.75
C THR A 62 -5.01 14.23 12.70
N ASP A 63 -4.60 15.05 13.67
CA ASP A 63 -3.57 14.72 14.68
C ASP A 63 -3.86 13.42 15.46
N ARG A 64 -5.11 12.93 15.43
CA ARG A 64 -5.52 11.62 15.92
C ARG A 64 -6.30 10.89 14.84
N PRO A 65 -5.64 10.11 13.98
CA PRO A 65 -6.30 9.35 12.93
C PRO A 65 -7.32 8.38 13.54
N GLN A 66 -8.56 8.46 13.08
CA GLN A 66 -9.61 7.52 13.44
C GLN A 66 -10.13 6.86 12.17
N LEU A 67 -10.39 5.56 12.25
CA LEU A 67 -11.09 4.84 11.20
C LEU A 67 -12.58 5.09 11.38
N HIS A 68 -13.23 5.60 10.35
CA HIS A 68 -14.68 5.82 10.34
C HIS A 68 -15.28 5.27 9.06
N THR A 69 -16.53 4.84 9.14
CA THR A 69 -17.30 4.40 7.97
C THR A 69 -18.03 5.60 7.39
N VAL A 70 -17.82 5.86 6.11
CA VAL A 70 -18.54 6.85 5.32
C VAL A 70 -19.47 6.10 4.37
N THR A 71 -20.77 6.31 4.52
CA THR A 71 -21.75 5.84 3.55
C THR A 71 -21.86 6.87 2.43
N MET A 72 -21.52 6.50 1.20
CA MET A 72 -21.59 7.36 0.02
C MET A 72 -22.32 6.68 -1.13
N HIS A 73 -22.68 7.45 -2.16
CA HIS A 73 -23.35 6.86 -3.31
C HIS A 73 -22.37 6.07 -4.19
N LEU A 74 -22.85 5.05 -4.91
CA LEU A 74 -22.00 4.16 -5.71
C LEU A 74 -21.20 4.90 -6.80
N ASP A 75 -21.76 5.95 -7.39
CA ASP A 75 -21.07 6.78 -8.39
C ASP A 75 -19.87 7.54 -7.78
N GLU A 76 -20.06 8.16 -6.61
CA GLU A 76 -19.04 8.86 -5.84
C GLU A 76 -17.94 7.88 -5.40
N PHE A 77 -18.32 6.69 -4.93
CA PHE A 77 -17.37 5.64 -4.61
C PHE A 77 -16.57 5.21 -5.84
N ALA A 78 -17.24 4.93 -6.96
CA ALA A 78 -16.59 4.43 -8.17
C ALA A 78 -15.61 5.46 -8.76
N GLU A 79 -15.94 6.76 -8.71
CA GLU A 79 -15.03 7.85 -9.06
C GLU A 79 -13.84 7.92 -8.09
N ASN A 80 -14.09 7.98 -6.78
CA ASN A 80 -13.04 8.03 -5.75
C ASN A 80 -12.08 6.85 -5.85
N PHE A 81 -12.60 5.64 -6.00
CA PHE A 81 -11.81 4.43 -6.15
C PHE A 81 -10.96 4.47 -7.42
N SER A 82 -11.58 4.74 -8.57
CA SER A 82 -10.92 4.67 -9.88
C SER A 82 -9.87 5.78 -10.05
N GLU A 83 -10.19 7.02 -9.66
CA GLU A 83 -9.30 8.15 -9.89
C GLU A 83 -8.26 8.34 -8.78
N LYS A 84 -8.66 8.20 -7.51
CA LYS A 84 -7.77 8.53 -6.38
C LYS A 84 -7.01 7.31 -5.90
N VAL A 85 -7.68 6.16 -5.78
CA VAL A 85 -7.07 4.95 -5.22
C VAL A 85 -6.28 4.20 -6.27
N VAL A 86 -6.90 3.83 -7.40
CA VAL A 86 -6.25 3.00 -8.42
C VAL A 86 -5.02 3.68 -9.05
N ILE A 87 -5.09 4.98 -9.33
CA ILE A 87 -3.93 5.72 -9.88
C ILE A 87 -2.74 5.71 -8.91
N LYS A 88 -2.99 5.90 -7.61
CA LYS A 88 -1.94 5.84 -6.58
C LYS A 88 -1.41 4.42 -6.42
N LEU A 89 -2.31 3.44 -6.37
CA LEU A 89 -2.00 2.03 -6.22
C LEU A 89 -1.05 1.53 -7.32
N VAL A 90 -1.37 1.79 -8.59
CA VAL A 90 -0.54 1.39 -9.74
C VAL A 90 0.87 1.98 -9.64
N ARG A 91 0.98 3.26 -9.29
CA ARG A 91 2.28 3.93 -9.12
C ARG A 91 3.06 3.35 -7.94
N HIS A 92 2.38 3.09 -6.82
CA HIS A 92 2.99 2.56 -5.61
C HIS A 92 3.52 1.15 -5.85
N ASP A 93 2.72 0.27 -6.47
CA ASP A 93 3.14 -1.09 -6.81
C ASP A 93 4.39 -1.10 -7.72
N PHE A 94 4.40 -0.26 -8.76
CA PHE A 94 5.57 -0.13 -9.63
C PHE A 94 6.83 0.35 -8.90
N LYS A 95 6.70 1.38 -8.04
CA LYS A 95 7.81 1.89 -7.23
C LYS A 95 8.33 0.83 -6.27
N ALA A 96 7.46 0.17 -5.53
CA ALA A 96 7.82 -0.88 -4.57
C ALA A 96 8.56 -2.04 -5.27
N LYS A 97 8.06 -2.51 -6.41
CA LYS A 97 8.72 -3.56 -7.22
C LYS A 97 10.08 -3.11 -7.73
N SER A 98 10.18 -1.89 -8.25
CA SER A 98 11.42 -1.32 -8.77
C SER A 98 12.48 -1.14 -7.67
N GLN A 99 12.09 -0.62 -6.51
CA GLN A 99 12.95 -0.48 -5.33
C GLN A 99 13.40 -1.84 -4.81
N SER A 100 12.50 -2.82 -4.73
CA SER A 100 12.81 -4.18 -4.29
C SER A 100 13.80 -4.86 -5.23
N ALA A 101 13.60 -4.74 -6.55
CA ALA A 101 14.51 -5.29 -7.55
C ALA A 101 15.90 -4.65 -7.48
N PHE A 102 15.96 -3.32 -7.37
CA PHE A 102 17.21 -2.59 -7.22
C PHE A 102 17.95 -2.97 -5.92
N LEU A 103 17.22 -3.06 -4.80
CA LEU A 103 17.79 -3.49 -3.52
C LEU A 103 18.36 -4.90 -3.60
N LYS A 104 17.64 -5.84 -4.24
CA LYS A 104 18.09 -7.21 -4.46
C LYS A 104 19.40 -7.22 -5.26
N GLN A 105 19.44 -6.49 -6.38
CA GLN A 105 20.65 -6.36 -7.19
C GLN A 105 21.82 -5.79 -6.38
N LYS A 106 21.57 -4.77 -5.55
CA LYS A 106 22.62 -4.18 -4.70
C LYS A 106 23.16 -5.16 -3.67
N LYS A 107 22.31 -5.98 -3.06
CA LYS A 107 22.74 -7.02 -2.12
C LYS A 107 23.58 -8.11 -2.79
N GLU A 108 23.27 -8.45 -4.04
CA GLU A 108 23.99 -9.50 -4.81
C GLU A 108 25.42 -9.09 -5.22
N VAL A 109 25.71 -7.79 -5.33
CA VAL A 109 27.02 -7.28 -5.77
C VAL A 109 27.86 -6.67 -4.64
N LEU A 110 27.44 -6.83 -3.37
CA LEU A 110 28.16 -6.33 -2.21
C LEU A 110 29.55 -6.98 -2.09
N VAL A 111 30.57 -6.16 -1.86
CA VAL A 111 31.94 -6.64 -1.58
C VAL A 111 32.33 -6.45 -0.12
N ASP A 112 33.40 -7.12 0.31
CA ASP A 112 33.91 -7.00 1.68
C ASP A 112 34.21 -5.54 2.04
N GLY A 113 33.71 -5.09 3.19
CA GLY A 113 33.79 -3.71 3.65
C GLY A 113 32.58 -2.84 3.27
N GLU A 114 31.71 -3.30 2.36
CA GLU A 114 30.44 -2.63 2.04
C GLU A 114 29.27 -3.21 2.85
N PHE A 115 28.25 -2.37 3.05
CA PHE A 115 27.01 -2.75 3.70
C PHE A 115 25.82 -1.98 3.11
N VAL A 116 24.66 -2.62 3.13
CA VAL A 116 23.38 -1.99 2.80
C VAL A 116 22.63 -1.70 4.10
N VAL A 117 22.23 -0.45 4.28
CA VAL A 117 21.37 -0.03 5.40
C VAL A 117 19.96 0.23 4.87
N ILE A 118 18.96 -0.37 5.50
CA ILE A 118 17.54 -0.15 5.24
C ILE A 118 16.94 0.38 6.53
N GLY A 119 16.35 1.57 6.48
CA GLY A 119 15.53 2.10 7.57
C GLY A 119 14.06 1.99 7.19
N ASP A 120 13.22 1.62 8.16
CA ASP A 120 11.76 1.72 8.02
C ASP A 120 11.23 2.93 8.79
N PHE A 121 10.05 3.44 8.45
CA PHE A 121 9.43 4.50 9.23
C PHE A 121 9.20 4.05 10.68
N SER A 122 9.36 4.97 11.63
CA SER A 122 9.17 4.65 13.04
C SER A 122 7.70 4.36 13.32
N ASP A 123 7.41 3.15 13.79
CA ASP A 123 6.09 2.81 14.32
C ASP A 123 6.04 3.04 15.83
N ASN A 124 4.86 3.44 16.31
CA ASN A 124 4.61 3.59 17.74
C ASN A 124 4.21 2.24 18.33
N PHE A 125 5.05 1.71 19.22
CA PHE A 125 4.79 0.46 19.93
C PHE A 125 4.24 0.76 21.33
N PRO A 126 3.07 0.21 21.70
CA PRO A 126 2.57 0.31 23.06
C PRO A 126 3.42 -0.54 24.00
N PHE A 127 3.64 -0.06 25.23
CA PHE A 127 4.35 -0.86 26.23
C PHE A 127 3.43 -1.95 26.79
N VAL A 128 3.76 -3.22 26.52
CA VAL A 128 3.14 -4.36 27.19
C VAL A 128 3.98 -4.73 28.40
N VAL A 129 3.48 -4.38 29.59
CA VAL A 129 4.09 -4.79 30.86
C VAL A 129 3.43 -6.10 31.30
N GLN A 130 4.23 -7.10 31.67
CA GLN A 130 3.72 -8.37 32.20
C GLN A 130 3.16 -8.16 33.62
N ASP A 131 2.10 -8.88 34.00
CA ASP A 131 1.45 -8.81 35.32
C ASP A 131 0.97 -7.41 35.74
N VAL A 132 0.45 -6.63 34.79
CA VAL A 132 -0.06 -5.28 35.08
C VAL A 132 -1.31 -5.29 35.95
N ALA A 133 -1.36 -4.36 36.91
CA ALA A 133 -2.59 -4.01 37.59
C ALA A 133 -3.63 -3.49 36.56
N GLN A 134 -4.92 -3.77 36.79
CA GLN A 134 -6.02 -3.39 35.90
C GLN A 134 -6.01 -1.89 35.51
N GLY A 135 -5.53 -1.02 36.41
CA GLY A 135 -5.30 0.42 36.18
C GLY A 135 -4.39 0.78 35.01
N TYR A 136 -3.50 -0.13 34.60
CA TYR A 136 -2.53 0.12 33.54
C TYR A 136 -3.15 0.03 32.13
N HIS A 137 -4.35 -0.55 31.99
CA HIS A 137 -5.05 -0.61 30.70
C HIS A 137 -5.47 0.77 30.16
N TRP A 138 -5.41 1.82 31.00
CA TRP A 138 -5.65 3.22 30.59
C TRP A 138 -4.34 4.00 30.35
N ASN A 139 -3.18 3.36 30.44
CA ASN A 139 -1.91 3.98 30.11
C ASN A 139 -1.71 4.00 28.59
N ASN A 140 -1.49 5.18 28.01
CA ASN A 140 -1.26 5.39 26.58
C ASN A 140 0.23 5.64 26.25
N ALA A 141 1.13 5.28 27.16
CA ALA A 141 2.56 5.37 26.90
C ALA A 141 2.96 4.44 25.75
N GLN A 142 3.67 5.01 24.79
CA GLN A 142 4.17 4.32 23.61
C GLN A 142 5.59 4.81 23.31
N ALA A 143 6.40 3.96 22.67
CA ALA A 143 7.69 4.33 22.12
C ALA A 143 7.64 4.30 20.60
N ALA A 144 8.09 5.37 19.95
CA ALA A 144 8.43 5.33 18.54
C ALA A 144 9.74 4.56 18.40
N ILE A 145 9.70 3.40 17.75
CA ILE A 145 10.89 2.59 17.50
C ILE A 145 11.32 2.81 16.05
N HIS A 146 12.59 3.12 15.83
CA HIS A 146 13.12 3.26 14.47
C HIS A 146 14.10 2.11 14.14
N PRO A 147 13.63 1.03 13.49
CA PRO A 147 14.48 -0.10 13.17
C PRO A 147 15.36 0.18 11.96
N TRP A 148 16.63 -0.18 12.08
CA TRP A 148 17.60 -0.19 10.99
C TRP A 148 18.08 -1.60 10.74
N VAL A 149 17.97 -2.06 9.49
CA VAL A 149 18.47 -3.35 9.05
C VAL A 149 19.74 -3.16 8.25
N ILE A 150 20.83 -3.75 8.71
CA ILE A 150 22.15 -3.69 8.06
C ILE A 150 22.47 -5.08 7.50
N THR A 151 22.70 -5.18 6.20
CA THR A 151 23.13 -6.41 5.52
C THR A 151 24.56 -6.26 4.99
N THR A 152 25.43 -7.24 5.26
CA THR A 152 26.82 -7.27 4.78
C THR A 152 27.01 -8.23 3.60
N ALA A 153 28.17 -8.16 2.93
CA ALA A 153 28.55 -9.06 1.84
C ALA A 153 28.53 -10.56 2.20
N MET A 154 28.79 -10.91 3.47
CA MET A 154 28.70 -12.29 3.97
C MET A 154 27.25 -12.75 4.23
N ASN A 155 26.26 -12.00 3.72
CA ASN A 155 24.84 -12.19 3.96
C ASN A 155 24.45 -12.22 5.45
N LYS A 156 25.25 -11.57 6.31
CA LYS A 156 24.90 -11.37 7.73
C LYS A 156 24.01 -10.15 7.82
N THR A 157 22.90 -10.29 8.55
CA THR A 157 21.92 -9.22 8.75
C THR A 157 21.80 -8.90 10.23
N PHE A 158 21.87 -7.61 10.56
CA PHE A 158 21.75 -7.07 11.91
C PHE A 158 20.55 -6.12 11.95
N CYS A 159 19.77 -6.17 13.03
CA CYS A 159 18.72 -5.21 13.31
C CYS A 159 19.15 -4.35 14.49
N ILE A 160 19.15 -3.03 14.31
CA ILE A 160 19.45 -2.05 15.35
C ILE A 160 18.17 -1.28 15.63
N VAL A 161 17.77 -1.27 16.89
CA VAL A 161 16.56 -0.63 17.38
C VAL A 161 17.00 0.58 18.21
N ARG A 162 16.54 1.77 17.82
CA ARG A 162 16.76 3.02 18.57
C ARG A 162 15.43 3.59 19.05
#